data_AF-E8JNJ6-F1
#
_entry.id   AF-E8JNJ6-F1
#
_cell.length_a   1.000
_cell.length_b   1.000
_cell.length_c   1.000
_cell.angle_alpha   90.00
_cell.angle_beta   90.00
_cell.angle_gamma   90.00
#
_symmetry.space_group_name_H-M   'P 1'
#
loop_
_entity.id
_entity.type
_entity.pdbx_description
1 polymer ?
#
loop_
_entity_poly.entity_id
_entity_poly.type
_entity_poly.pdbx_seq_one_letter_code
_entity_poly.pdbx_strand_id
1 'polypeptide(L)'
;MIFNEYKDLIKYWLTFNEINNTTMFLDMFGAKATDADYQEGYQILHHQFVASAKAVQIGHAINPDFMIGNMICGITFYPGTCVPADILANEHKWQSGIYYCGDVQVKGKYGTYAKRLWKEHNVELDITEEDLEDLKRGTVDMYTFSYYMSNNVTTHTGVEEVAGNFSTGAKNPYLTYSDWGWAHDPVGLQYYLEKIYDRYEIPLMVVENGLGAFDTVEEDGSIHDDYRIDYHRAHINSMADAIANGVDLIGYTT
;
A
#
# COMPACT_ATOMS: atom_id res chain seq x y z
N MET A 1 12.79 3.28 25.36
CA MET A 1 11.75 2.91 24.38
C MET A 1 11.09 4.19 23.91
N ILE A 2 11.01 4.42 22.60
CA ILE A 2 10.61 5.70 22.00
C ILE A 2 9.20 6.13 22.43
N PHE A 3 8.25 5.20 22.54
CA PHE A 3 6.90 5.48 23.04
C PHE A 3 6.90 6.15 24.42
N ASN A 4 7.71 5.70 25.38
CA ASN A 4 7.74 6.29 26.73
C ASN A 4 8.26 7.74 26.73
N GLU A 5 9.20 8.06 25.85
CA GLU A 5 9.79 9.39 25.77
C GLU A 5 8.79 10.41 25.22
N TYR A 6 7.99 10.00 24.23
CA TYR A 6 7.12 10.90 23.48
C TYR A 6 5.62 10.69 23.74
N LYS A 7 5.25 9.92 24.77
CA LYS A 7 3.85 9.54 25.03
C LYS A 7 2.87 10.70 25.20
N ASP A 8 3.37 11.84 25.67
CA ASP A 8 2.57 13.05 25.92
C ASP A 8 2.66 14.06 24.75
N LEU A 9 3.46 13.75 23.71
CA LEU A 9 3.76 14.64 22.59
C LEU A 9 3.29 14.10 21.23
N ILE A 10 3.36 12.78 21.04
CA ILE A 10 3.08 12.12 19.76
C ILE A 10 1.91 11.16 19.93
N LYS A 11 0.83 11.44 19.20
CA LYS A 11 -0.38 10.61 19.19
C LYS A 11 -0.38 9.55 18.08
N TYR A 12 0.09 9.92 16.88
CA TYR A 12 0.05 9.07 15.69
C TYR A 12 1.39 8.40 15.45
N TRP A 13 1.38 7.09 15.27
CA TRP A 13 2.58 6.27 15.09
C TRP A 13 2.40 5.33 13.91
N LEU A 14 3.50 5.07 13.19
CA LEU A 14 3.59 4.04 12.16
C LEU A 14 4.65 3.02 12.60
N THR A 15 4.40 1.73 12.37
CA THR A 15 5.35 0.67 12.74
C THR A 15 6.45 0.51 11.69
N PHE A 16 6.12 -0.02 10.51
CA PHE A 16 7.02 -0.19 9.38
C PHE A 16 6.50 0.57 8.17
N ASN A 17 7.37 1.32 7.51
CA ASN A 17 7.06 2.01 6.26
C ASN A 17 7.03 1.03 5.09
N GLU A 18 6.00 1.10 4.26
CA GLU A 18 5.81 0.32 3.02
C GLU A 18 6.16 -1.18 3.16
N ILE A 19 5.57 -1.83 4.17
CA ILE A 19 5.91 -3.21 4.53
C ILE A 19 5.65 -4.23 3.40
N ASN A 20 4.74 -3.92 2.48
CA ASN A 20 4.44 -4.73 1.28
C ASN A 20 5.49 -4.60 0.16
N ASN A 21 6.50 -3.73 0.29
CA ASN A 21 7.59 -3.66 -0.68
C ASN A 21 8.30 -5.01 -0.83
N THR A 22 8.35 -5.84 0.22
CA THR A 22 8.89 -7.20 0.14
C THR A 22 8.19 -8.04 -0.93
N THR A 23 6.85 -8.05 -0.97
CA THR A 23 6.12 -8.81 -2.00
C THR A 23 6.19 -8.14 -3.37
N MET A 24 6.24 -6.81 -3.41
CA MET A 24 6.38 -6.06 -4.66
C MET A 24 7.74 -6.29 -5.33
N PHE A 25 8.83 -6.30 -4.58
CA PHE A 25 10.16 -6.57 -5.14
C PHE A 25 10.28 -8.00 -5.65
N LEU A 26 9.75 -9.00 -4.93
CA LEU A 26 9.71 -10.39 -5.41
C LEU A 26 8.98 -10.51 -6.74
N ASP A 27 7.81 -9.86 -6.87
CA ASP A 27 7.04 -9.82 -8.12
C ASP A 27 7.78 -9.09 -9.24
N MET A 28 8.45 -7.96 -8.94
CA MET A 28 9.22 -7.19 -9.92
C MET A 28 10.44 -7.95 -10.44
N PHE A 29 11.10 -8.76 -9.61
CA PHE A 29 12.15 -9.66 -10.08
C PHE A 29 11.60 -10.82 -10.91
N GLY A 30 10.32 -11.17 -10.73
CA GLY A 30 9.59 -12.12 -11.55
C GLY A 30 10.35 -13.44 -11.69
N ALA A 31 10.62 -13.87 -12.92
CA ALA A 31 11.33 -15.11 -13.22
C ALA A 31 12.80 -15.16 -12.71
N LYS A 32 13.36 -14.05 -12.21
CA LYS A 32 14.70 -14.02 -11.60
C LYS A 32 14.66 -14.35 -10.11
N ALA A 33 13.52 -14.22 -9.44
CA ALA A 33 13.36 -14.63 -8.06
C ALA A 33 13.18 -16.16 -7.99
N THR A 34 13.94 -16.80 -7.11
CA THR A 34 13.88 -18.23 -6.84
C THR A 34 12.87 -18.52 -5.73
N ASP A 35 12.39 -19.77 -5.63
CA ASP A 35 11.56 -20.21 -4.51
C ASP A 35 12.22 -19.94 -3.14
N ALA A 36 13.56 -19.96 -3.07
CA ALA A 36 14.30 -19.59 -1.87
C ALA A 36 14.17 -18.10 -1.52
N ASP A 37 14.17 -17.21 -2.52
CA ASP A 37 13.96 -15.77 -2.31
C ASP A 37 12.53 -15.50 -1.81
N TYR A 38 11.54 -16.21 -2.36
CA TYR A 38 10.15 -16.14 -1.86
C TYR A 38 10.04 -16.66 -0.44
N GLN A 39 10.66 -17.81 -0.12
CA GLN A 39 10.70 -18.36 1.23
C GLN A 39 11.28 -17.35 2.22
N GLU A 40 12.44 -16.77 1.91
CA GLU A 40 13.09 -15.76 2.74
C GLU A 40 12.22 -14.51 2.90
N GLY A 41 11.71 -13.97 1.78
CA GLY A 41 10.90 -12.76 1.80
C GLY A 41 9.61 -12.91 2.61
N TYR A 42 8.87 -14.01 2.44
CA TYR A 42 7.66 -14.24 3.25
C TYR A 42 7.98 -14.51 4.72
N GLN A 43 9.10 -15.16 5.06
CA GLN A 43 9.49 -15.37 6.46
C GLN A 43 9.91 -14.05 7.14
N ILE A 44 10.69 -13.20 6.45
CA ILE A 44 11.03 -11.86 6.94
C ILE A 44 9.74 -11.07 7.18
N LEU A 45 8.83 -11.09 6.21
CA LEU A 45 7.58 -10.37 6.29
C LEU A 45 6.68 -10.88 7.44
N HIS A 46 6.64 -12.19 7.69
CA HIS A 46 5.97 -12.76 8.86
C HIS A 46 6.54 -12.20 10.17
N HIS A 47 7.87 -12.20 10.34
CA HIS A 47 8.50 -11.63 11.53
C HIS A 47 8.24 -10.13 11.67
N GLN A 48 8.19 -9.37 10.57
CA GLN A 48 7.83 -7.95 10.61
C GLN A 48 6.38 -7.75 11.07
N PHE A 49 5.44 -8.59 10.64
CA PHE A 49 4.06 -8.54 11.13
C PHE A 49 3.97 -8.79 12.63
N VAL A 50 4.67 -9.82 13.13
CA VAL A 50 4.71 -10.12 14.58
C VAL A 50 5.35 -8.97 15.36
N ALA A 51 6.45 -8.41 14.86
CA ALA A 51 7.09 -7.25 15.47
C ALA A 51 6.17 -6.02 15.50
N SER A 52 5.43 -5.77 14.41
CA SER A 52 4.44 -4.70 14.34
C SER A 52 3.34 -4.90 15.37
N ALA A 53 2.79 -6.12 15.45
CA ALA A 53 1.73 -6.44 16.39
C ALA A 53 2.19 -6.32 17.86
N LYS A 54 3.42 -6.72 18.16
CA LYS A 54 4.04 -6.48 19.48
C LYS A 54 4.23 -5.00 19.77
N ALA A 55 4.64 -4.20 18.77
CA ALA A 55 4.78 -2.75 18.93
C ALA A 55 3.43 -2.07 19.22
N VAL A 56 2.35 -2.48 18.56
CA VAL A 56 0.98 -2.02 18.86
C VAL A 56 0.61 -2.31 20.31
N GLN A 57 0.74 -3.57 20.75
CA GLN A 57 0.45 -3.99 22.12
C GLN A 57 1.24 -3.17 23.17
N ILE A 58 2.53 -2.96 22.92
CA ILE A 58 3.41 -2.17 23.79
C ILE A 58 2.99 -0.70 23.81
N GLY A 59 2.66 -0.14 22.65
CA GLY A 59 2.21 1.24 22.50
C GLY A 59 0.96 1.52 23.33
N HIS A 60 -0.08 0.70 23.17
CA HIS A 60 -1.33 0.85 23.93
C HIS A 60 -1.16 0.60 25.43
N ALA A 61 -0.23 -0.27 25.84
CA ALA A 61 0.10 -0.45 27.26
C ALA A 61 0.76 0.79 27.89
N ILE A 62 1.46 1.61 27.08
CA ILE A 62 2.11 2.85 27.52
C ILE A 62 1.13 4.02 27.49
N ASN A 63 0.39 4.15 26.38
CA ASN A 63 -0.64 5.17 26.22
C ASN A 63 -1.81 4.59 25.38
N PRO A 64 -2.99 4.39 25.97
CA PRO A 64 -4.16 3.86 25.26
C PRO A 64 -4.74 4.84 24.22
N ASP A 65 -4.33 6.12 24.23
CA ASP A 65 -4.79 7.13 23.27
C ASP A 65 -3.94 7.18 21.98
N PHE A 66 -2.88 6.36 21.87
CA PHE A 66 -2.11 6.26 20.64
C PHE A 66 -2.96 5.72 19.50
N MET A 67 -2.75 6.32 18.32
CA MET A 67 -3.26 5.82 17.04
C MET A 67 -2.09 5.21 16.29
N ILE A 68 -2.01 3.88 16.24
CA ILE A 68 -0.89 3.15 15.65
C ILE A 68 -1.37 2.54 14.34
N GLY A 69 -0.78 3.00 13.23
CA GLY A 69 -1.10 2.55 11.88
C GLY A 69 -0.07 1.57 11.32
N ASN A 70 -0.52 0.82 10.31
CA ASN A 70 0.40 0.23 9.34
C ASN A 70 0.86 1.30 8.36
N MET A 71 1.77 0.96 7.44
CA MET A 71 2.01 1.76 6.24
C MET A 71 2.19 0.83 5.04
N ILE A 72 1.31 0.99 4.05
CA ILE A 72 1.25 0.19 2.82
C ILE A 72 1.63 1.05 1.63
N CYS A 73 2.51 0.55 0.76
CA CYS A 73 2.68 1.10 -0.58
C CYS A 73 1.39 0.85 -1.38
N GLY A 74 0.54 1.87 -1.46
CA GLY A 74 -0.80 1.78 -2.02
C GLY A 74 -0.78 1.93 -3.53
N ILE A 75 -1.26 0.90 -4.22
CA ILE A 75 -1.43 0.89 -5.67
C ILE A 75 -2.86 0.44 -5.97
N THR A 76 -3.54 1.20 -6.82
CA THR A 76 -4.83 0.77 -7.39
C THR A 76 -4.58 -0.15 -8.58
N PHE A 77 -5.17 -1.35 -8.56
CA PHE A 77 -5.15 -2.24 -9.72
C PHE A 77 -6.50 -2.23 -10.45
N TYR A 78 -6.46 -1.96 -11.75
CA TYR A 78 -7.59 -2.12 -12.66
C TYR A 78 -7.43 -3.37 -13.53
N PRO A 79 -8.51 -4.09 -13.85
CA PRO A 79 -8.47 -5.11 -14.88
C PRO A 79 -8.38 -4.45 -16.27
N GLY A 80 -7.47 -4.92 -17.11
CA GLY A 80 -7.23 -4.37 -18.44
C GLY A 80 -8.40 -4.56 -19.40
N THR A 81 -9.22 -5.59 -19.19
CA THR A 81 -10.44 -5.84 -19.94
C THR A 81 -11.49 -6.53 -19.06
N CYS A 82 -12.71 -6.67 -19.58
CA CYS A 82 -13.77 -7.44 -18.91
C CYS A 82 -13.67 -8.97 -19.13
N VAL A 83 -12.59 -9.47 -19.75
CA VAL A 83 -12.41 -10.92 -19.89
C VAL A 83 -12.25 -11.53 -18.49
N PRO A 84 -12.91 -12.67 -18.18
CA PRO A 84 -12.85 -13.25 -16.84
C PRO A 84 -11.43 -13.51 -16.31
N ALA A 85 -10.46 -13.77 -17.20
CA ALA A 85 -9.06 -13.96 -16.85
C ALA A 85 -8.41 -12.67 -16.29
N ASP A 86 -8.70 -11.50 -16.86
CA ASP A 86 -8.19 -10.22 -16.38
C ASP A 86 -8.85 -9.85 -15.04
N ILE A 87 -10.14 -10.13 -14.86
CA ILE A 87 -10.83 -9.92 -13.59
C ILE A 87 -10.17 -10.74 -12.46
N LEU A 88 -9.90 -12.02 -12.73
CA LEU A 88 -9.27 -12.90 -11.75
C LEU A 88 -7.81 -12.52 -11.47
N ALA A 89 -7.04 -12.17 -12.51
CA ALA A 89 -5.67 -11.70 -12.37
C ALA A 89 -5.60 -10.42 -11.54
N ASN A 90 -6.52 -9.47 -11.77
CA ASN A 90 -6.63 -8.25 -10.98
C ASN A 90 -6.91 -8.53 -9.50
N GLU A 91 -7.85 -9.42 -9.19
CA GLU A 91 -8.13 -9.82 -7.81
C GLU A 91 -6.91 -10.46 -7.13
N HIS A 92 -6.19 -11.34 -7.84
CA HIS A 92 -4.96 -11.93 -7.32
C HIS A 92 -3.88 -10.87 -7.06
N LYS A 93 -3.81 -9.82 -7.88
CA LYS A 93 -2.86 -8.71 -7.70
C LYS A 93 -3.21 -7.85 -6.48
N TRP A 94 -4.50 -7.55 -6.26
CA TRP A 94 -4.95 -6.92 -5.01
C TRP A 94 -4.60 -7.78 -3.79
N GLN A 95 -4.80 -9.10 -3.89
CA GLN A 95 -4.51 -10.03 -2.80
C GLN A 95 -3.03 -10.09 -2.43
N SER A 96 -2.12 -10.22 -3.39
CA SER A 96 -0.68 -10.30 -3.14
C SER A 96 -0.03 -8.94 -2.86
N GLY A 97 -0.48 -7.87 -3.53
CA GLY A 97 0.11 -6.55 -3.44
C GLY A 97 -0.36 -5.73 -2.24
N ILE A 98 -1.64 -5.83 -1.87
CA ILE A 98 -2.25 -4.95 -0.84
C ILE A 98 -2.82 -5.76 0.32
N TYR A 99 -3.68 -6.73 0.03
CA TYR A 99 -4.44 -7.38 1.10
C TYR A 99 -3.59 -8.30 1.94
N TYR A 100 -2.54 -8.94 1.42
CA TYR A 100 -1.70 -9.83 2.22
C TYR A 100 -1.15 -9.13 3.47
N CYS A 101 -0.52 -7.97 3.31
CA CYS A 101 -0.02 -7.17 4.43
C CYS A 101 -1.13 -6.42 5.17
N GLY A 102 -2.15 -5.93 4.46
CA GLY A 102 -3.27 -5.21 5.06
C GLY A 102 -4.12 -6.10 5.98
N ASP A 103 -4.52 -7.28 5.53
CA ASP A 103 -5.33 -8.22 6.30
C ASP A 103 -4.60 -8.68 7.56
N VAL A 104 -3.29 -8.96 7.49
CA VAL A 104 -2.55 -9.40 8.68
C VAL A 104 -2.51 -8.30 9.74
N GLN A 105 -2.23 -7.05 9.34
CA GLN A 105 -2.09 -5.95 10.30
C GLN A 105 -3.43 -5.41 10.82
N VAL A 106 -4.49 -5.43 10.00
CA VAL A 106 -5.81 -4.91 10.40
C VAL A 106 -6.69 -5.98 11.04
N LYS A 107 -6.65 -7.22 10.51
CA LYS A 107 -7.53 -8.31 10.96
C LYS A 107 -6.82 -9.31 11.87
N GLY A 108 -5.51 -9.16 12.07
CA GLY A 108 -4.71 -10.04 12.92
C GLY A 108 -4.59 -11.47 12.39
N LYS A 109 -4.83 -11.69 11.10
CA LYS A 109 -4.81 -13.02 10.48
C LYS A 109 -4.53 -12.95 8.98
N TYR A 110 -3.97 -14.04 8.46
CA TYR A 110 -3.82 -14.23 7.03
C TYR A 110 -5.17 -14.42 6.33
N GLY A 111 -5.33 -13.78 5.16
CA GLY A 111 -6.44 -14.07 4.26
C GLY A 111 -6.38 -15.50 3.72
N THR A 112 -7.52 -16.07 3.33
CA THR A 112 -7.60 -17.47 2.83
C THR A 112 -6.74 -17.71 1.60
N TYR A 113 -6.53 -16.68 0.78
CA TYR A 113 -5.67 -16.68 -0.40
C TYR A 113 -4.18 -16.82 -0.07
N ALA A 114 -3.74 -16.58 1.17
CA ALA A 114 -2.34 -16.74 1.56
C ALA A 114 -1.81 -18.15 1.28
N LYS A 115 -2.65 -19.17 1.45
CA LYS A 115 -2.31 -20.57 1.11
C LYS A 115 -1.97 -20.74 -0.38
N ARG A 116 -2.64 -19.99 -1.26
CA ARG A 116 -2.34 -19.99 -2.70
C ARG A 116 -0.99 -19.32 -2.94
N LEU A 117 -0.77 -18.14 -2.36
CA LEU A 117 0.48 -17.38 -2.50
C LEU A 117 1.70 -18.19 -2.03
N TRP A 118 1.60 -18.88 -0.90
CA TRP A 118 2.69 -19.72 -0.41
C TRP A 118 2.93 -20.93 -1.29
N LYS A 119 1.85 -21.56 -1.77
CA LYS A 119 1.94 -22.74 -2.65
C LYS A 119 2.56 -22.43 -4.01
N GLU A 120 2.40 -21.22 -4.54
CA GLU A 120 2.97 -20.79 -5.83
C GLU A 120 4.51 -20.93 -5.85
N HIS A 121 5.17 -20.80 -4.69
CA HIS A 121 6.64 -20.84 -4.54
C HIS A 121 7.12 -21.82 -3.46
N ASN A 122 6.30 -22.82 -3.11
CA ASN A 122 6.62 -23.85 -2.11
C ASN A 122 7.06 -23.28 -0.75
N VAL A 123 6.49 -22.14 -0.36
CA VAL A 123 6.83 -21.45 0.89
C VAL A 123 6.22 -22.20 2.08
N GLU A 124 7.06 -22.54 3.04
CA GLU A 124 6.69 -23.11 4.34
C GLU A 124 7.16 -22.16 5.44
N LEU A 125 6.23 -21.40 6.01
CA LEU A 125 6.55 -20.43 7.06
C LEU A 125 6.69 -21.11 8.42
N ASP A 126 7.73 -20.74 9.16
CA ASP A 126 7.82 -21.00 10.59
C ASP A 126 6.92 -19.98 11.29
N ILE A 127 5.70 -20.41 11.61
CA ILE A 127 4.68 -19.64 12.33
C ILE A 127 4.38 -20.39 13.61
N THR A 128 4.66 -19.77 14.75
CA THR A 128 4.30 -20.33 16.06
C THR A 128 2.87 -19.98 16.44
N GLU A 129 2.29 -20.71 17.39
CA GLU A 129 0.98 -20.34 17.96
C GLU A 129 1.05 -18.98 18.67
N GLU A 130 2.20 -18.66 19.28
CA GLU A 130 2.42 -17.35 19.91
C GLU A 130 2.36 -16.22 18.88
N ASP A 131 2.96 -16.41 17.71
CA ASP A 131 2.90 -15.42 16.62
C ASP A 131 1.46 -15.15 16.20
N LEU A 132 0.66 -16.20 15.99
CA LEU A 132 -0.75 -16.06 15.62
C LEU A 132 -1.56 -15.32 16.69
N GLU A 133 -1.26 -15.54 17.96
CA GLU A 133 -1.90 -14.84 19.06
C GLU A 133 -1.42 -13.38 19.18
N ASP A 134 -0.15 -13.10 18.92
CA ASP A 134 0.36 -11.73 18.86
C ASP A 134 -0.29 -10.92 17.72
N LEU A 135 -0.39 -11.50 16.52
CA LEU A 135 -1.05 -10.86 15.38
C LEU A 135 -2.50 -10.48 15.71
N LYS A 136 -3.26 -11.35 16.38
CA LYS A 136 -4.64 -11.06 16.80
C LYS A 136 -4.74 -9.94 17.84
N ARG A 137 -3.78 -9.87 18.77
CA ARG A 137 -3.78 -8.88 19.85
C ARG A 137 -3.23 -7.52 19.44
N GLY A 138 -2.45 -7.46 18.36
CA GLY A 138 -1.77 -6.25 17.90
C GLY A 138 -2.28 -5.73 16.56
N THR A 139 -3.59 -5.61 16.38
CA THR A 139 -4.18 -5.01 15.17
C THR A 139 -4.06 -3.49 15.21
N VAL A 140 -3.79 -2.88 14.05
CA VAL A 140 -3.62 -1.42 13.92
C VAL A 140 -4.92 -0.65 14.10
N ASP A 141 -4.83 0.59 14.59
CA ASP A 141 -5.98 1.48 14.85
C ASP A 141 -6.43 2.26 13.62
N MET A 142 -5.52 2.42 12.65
CA MET A 142 -5.75 3.15 11.40
C MET A 142 -5.01 2.47 10.25
N TYR A 143 -5.58 2.55 9.05
CA TYR A 143 -4.92 2.07 7.85
C TYR A 143 -4.25 3.24 7.15
N THR A 144 -2.92 3.22 7.07
CA THR A 144 -2.18 4.27 6.37
C THR A 144 -1.46 3.74 5.15
N PHE A 145 -1.33 4.60 4.15
CA PHE A 145 -0.76 4.21 2.87
C PHE A 145 -0.14 5.38 2.13
N SER A 146 0.87 5.09 1.30
CA SER A 146 1.30 5.97 0.22
C SER A 146 0.43 5.74 -1.01
N TYR A 147 0.22 6.76 -1.84
CA TYR A 147 -0.43 6.60 -3.14
C TYR A 147 0.22 7.52 -4.17
N TYR A 148 0.62 6.94 -5.30
CA TYR A 148 1.23 7.68 -6.40
C TYR A 148 0.60 7.40 -7.76
N MET A 149 0.11 6.18 -7.98
CA MET A 149 -0.38 5.73 -9.28
C MET A 149 -1.32 4.52 -9.19
N SER A 150 -1.96 4.21 -10.31
CA SER A 150 -2.64 2.95 -10.56
C SER A 150 -1.94 2.13 -11.64
N ASN A 151 -2.15 0.80 -11.59
CA ASN A 151 -1.62 -0.17 -12.55
C ASN A 151 -2.76 -0.88 -13.29
N ASN A 152 -2.50 -1.24 -14.53
CA ASN A 152 -3.43 -2.01 -15.36
C ASN A 152 -2.98 -3.48 -15.47
N VAL A 153 -3.83 -4.40 -15.01
CA VAL A 153 -3.54 -5.84 -14.94
C VAL A 153 -4.24 -6.57 -16.08
N THR A 154 -3.46 -7.21 -16.95
CA THR A 154 -4.01 -7.95 -18.10
C THR A 154 -3.26 -9.26 -18.32
N THR A 155 -3.98 -10.25 -18.85
CA THR A 155 -3.45 -11.56 -19.27
C THR A 155 -3.10 -11.59 -20.77
N HIS A 156 -3.37 -10.50 -21.49
CA HIS A 156 -3.05 -10.37 -22.91
C HIS A 156 -1.55 -10.10 -23.10
N THR A 157 -0.95 -10.75 -24.09
CA THR A 157 0.46 -10.56 -24.46
C THR A 157 0.62 -9.53 -25.58
N GLY A 158 1.75 -8.81 -25.63
CA GLY A 158 2.05 -7.86 -26.70
C GLY A 158 1.30 -6.53 -26.59
N VAL A 159 0.84 -6.20 -25.39
CA VAL A 159 0.26 -4.90 -25.05
C VAL A 159 1.36 -3.85 -24.86
N GLU A 160 1.02 -2.57 -25.03
CA GLU A 160 1.94 -1.48 -24.68
C GLU A 160 2.18 -1.50 -23.17
N GLU A 161 3.43 -1.63 -22.76
CA GLU A 161 3.83 -1.67 -21.36
C GLU A 161 4.35 -0.32 -20.90
N VAL A 162 4.15 -0.03 -19.62
CA VAL A 162 4.79 1.11 -18.96
C VAL A 162 6.14 0.64 -18.41
N ALA A 163 7.18 1.45 -18.62
CA ALA A 163 8.51 1.22 -18.07
C ALA A 163 8.90 2.42 -17.18
N GLY A 164 8.84 2.23 -15.87
CA GLY A 164 9.14 3.27 -14.87
C GLY A 164 9.56 2.67 -13.54
N ASN A 165 10.05 3.50 -12.60
CA ASN A 165 10.44 3.02 -11.27
C ASN A 165 9.20 2.49 -10.54
N PHE A 166 9.14 1.22 -10.13
CA PHE A 166 7.94 0.57 -9.58
C PHE A 166 6.69 0.50 -10.49
N SER A 167 6.76 1.03 -11.71
CA SER A 167 5.67 0.99 -12.70
C SER A 167 5.96 -0.11 -13.70
N THR A 168 5.30 -1.25 -13.51
CA THR A 168 5.35 -2.41 -14.40
C THR A 168 3.93 -2.84 -14.74
N GLY A 169 3.71 -3.20 -16.01
CA GLY A 169 2.41 -3.69 -16.48
C GLY A 169 1.90 -2.95 -17.71
N ALA A 170 0.68 -3.27 -18.10
CA ALA A 170 0.06 -2.68 -19.28
C ALA A 170 -0.21 -1.20 -19.07
N LYS A 171 -0.07 -0.42 -20.14
CA LYS A 171 -0.50 0.97 -20.14
C LYS A 171 -2.02 1.02 -20.10
N ASN A 172 -2.56 1.79 -19.16
CA ASN A 172 -3.94 2.25 -19.23
C ASN A 172 -4.04 3.38 -20.28
N PRO A 173 -4.75 3.20 -21.40
CA PRO A 173 -4.82 4.18 -22.48
C PRO A 173 -5.65 5.43 -22.13
N TYR A 174 -6.34 5.42 -20.99
CA TYR A 174 -7.17 6.53 -20.51
C TYR A 174 -6.44 7.47 -19.54
N LEU A 175 -5.19 7.14 -19.17
CA LEU A 175 -4.40 7.90 -18.21
C LEU A 175 -3.21 8.57 -18.88
N THR A 176 -2.77 9.68 -18.31
CA THR A 176 -1.48 10.32 -18.63
C THR A 176 -0.40 9.80 -17.70
N TYR A 177 0.87 9.93 -18.11
CA TYR A 177 2.01 9.39 -17.37
C TYR A 177 3.04 10.48 -17.14
N SER A 178 3.65 10.48 -15.96
CA SER A 178 4.81 11.33 -15.65
C SER A 178 6.05 10.90 -16.43
N ASP A 179 7.10 11.72 -16.38
CA ASP A 179 8.42 11.38 -16.94
C ASP A 179 9.02 10.10 -16.33
N TRP A 180 8.53 9.69 -15.15
CA TRP A 180 8.94 8.46 -14.46
C TRP A 180 8.04 7.25 -14.78
N GLY A 181 7.08 7.40 -15.69
CA GLY A 181 6.14 6.34 -16.07
C GLY A 181 5.05 6.09 -15.03
N TRP A 182 4.77 7.04 -14.13
CA TRP A 182 3.68 6.89 -13.15
C TRP A 182 2.39 7.44 -13.72
N ALA A 183 1.34 6.62 -13.68
CA ALA A 183 0.02 7.03 -14.16
C ALA A 183 -0.56 8.11 -13.24
N HIS A 184 -0.91 9.26 -13.81
CA HIS A 184 -1.60 10.31 -13.09
C HIS A 184 -3.09 9.93 -12.96
N ASP A 185 -3.48 9.44 -11.78
CA ASP A 185 -4.81 8.89 -11.54
C ASP A 185 -5.40 9.31 -10.17
N PRO A 186 -5.94 10.53 -10.06
CA PRO A 186 -6.63 10.97 -8.85
C PRO A 186 -7.91 10.16 -8.57
N VAL A 187 -8.63 9.73 -9.62
CA VAL A 187 -9.84 8.89 -9.46
C VAL A 187 -9.48 7.51 -8.90
N GLY A 188 -8.30 6.99 -9.24
CA GLY A 188 -7.76 5.78 -8.64
C GLY A 188 -7.49 5.90 -7.14
N LEU A 189 -7.19 7.10 -6.62
CA LEU A 189 -7.07 7.34 -5.18
C LEU A 189 -8.45 7.25 -4.51
N GLN A 190 -9.47 7.88 -5.09
CA GLN A 190 -10.85 7.76 -4.60
C GLN A 190 -11.29 6.28 -4.57
N TYR A 191 -11.06 5.55 -5.67
CA TYR A 191 -11.37 4.13 -5.74
C TYR A 191 -10.65 3.31 -4.67
N TYR A 192 -9.35 3.60 -4.43
CA TYR A 192 -8.57 2.94 -3.38
C TYR A 192 -9.18 3.19 -2.00
N LEU A 193 -9.45 4.46 -1.68
CA LEU A 193 -10.01 4.89 -0.39
C LEU A 193 -11.34 4.18 -0.10
N GLU A 194 -12.29 4.22 -1.04
CA GLU A 194 -13.59 3.57 -0.88
C GLU A 194 -13.44 2.06 -0.73
N LYS A 195 -12.63 1.42 -1.59
CA LYS A 195 -12.42 -0.04 -1.56
C LYS A 195 -11.74 -0.53 -0.27
N ILE A 196 -10.77 0.22 0.25
CA ILE A 196 -10.04 -0.13 1.47
C ILE A 196 -10.89 0.16 2.70
N TYR A 197 -11.63 1.26 2.72
CA TYR A 197 -12.54 1.58 3.81
C TYR A 197 -13.65 0.54 3.93
N ASP A 198 -14.33 0.19 2.82
CA ASP A 198 -15.36 -0.87 2.81
C ASP A 198 -14.84 -2.24 3.29
N ARG A 199 -13.53 -2.49 3.12
CA ARG A 199 -12.90 -3.76 3.52
C ARG A 199 -12.60 -3.83 5.01
N TYR A 200 -12.22 -2.71 5.61
CA TYR A 200 -11.59 -2.68 6.93
C TYR A 200 -12.35 -1.85 7.97
N GLU A 201 -13.11 -0.85 7.55
CA GLU A 201 -13.96 0.01 8.39
C GLU A 201 -13.22 0.62 9.58
N ILE A 202 -11.94 0.96 9.37
CA ILE A 202 -11.10 1.74 10.30
C ILE A 202 -10.63 3.03 9.63
N PRO A 203 -10.27 4.09 10.40
CA PRO A 203 -9.83 5.35 9.83
C PRO A 203 -8.67 5.19 8.85
N LEU A 204 -8.71 5.93 7.75
CA LEU A 204 -7.67 5.97 6.74
C LEU A 204 -6.79 7.22 6.88
N MET A 205 -5.51 7.11 6.57
CA MET A 205 -4.62 8.27 6.44
C MET A 205 -3.71 8.10 5.22
N VAL A 206 -3.74 9.06 4.31
CA VAL A 206 -2.77 9.11 3.21
C VAL A 206 -1.49 9.73 3.78
N VAL A 207 -0.44 8.93 3.91
CA VAL A 207 0.81 9.38 4.54
C VAL A 207 1.87 9.83 3.54
N GLU A 208 1.74 9.45 2.28
CA GLU A 208 2.57 10.00 1.21
C GLU A 208 1.77 10.10 -0.10
N ASN A 209 1.86 11.25 -0.75
CA ASN A 209 1.34 11.46 -2.11
C ASN A 209 2.00 12.72 -2.69
N GLY A 210 2.51 12.63 -3.90
CA GLY A 210 3.16 13.77 -4.53
C GLY A 210 3.64 13.52 -5.94
N LEU A 211 4.20 14.57 -6.53
CA LEU A 211 4.73 14.56 -7.89
C LEU A 211 6.21 14.97 -7.89
N GLY A 212 7.07 14.00 -8.22
CA GLY A 212 8.46 14.27 -8.60
C GLY A 212 8.52 14.79 -10.04
N ALA A 213 9.14 15.94 -10.24
CA ALA A 213 9.30 16.60 -11.53
C ALA A 213 10.63 17.37 -11.58
N PHE A 214 11.07 17.73 -12.80
CA PHE A 214 12.22 18.60 -12.98
C PHE A 214 11.80 20.06 -12.80
N ASP A 215 12.07 20.61 -11.61
CA ASP A 215 11.78 22.02 -11.33
C ASP A 215 12.81 22.94 -12.00
N THR A 216 12.34 24.07 -12.55
CA THR A 216 13.23 25.13 -13.07
C THR A 216 13.38 26.21 -12.01
N VAL A 217 14.64 26.56 -11.69
CA VAL A 217 14.95 27.71 -10.83
C VAL A 217 15.15 28.93 -11.72
N GLU A 218 14.28 29.91 -11.58
CA GLU A 218 14.33 31.17 -12.35
C GLU A 218 15.50 32.05 -11.92
N GLU A 219 15.82 33.08 -12.70
CA GLU A 219 16.93 34.00 -12.41
C GLU A 219 16.78 34.71 -11.05
N ASP A 220 15.54 34.91 -10.58
CA ASP A 220 15.24 35.53 -9.29
C ASP A 220 15.20 34.54 -8.11
N GLY A 221 15.45 33.25 -8.38
CA GLY A 221 15.43 32.16 -7.41
C GLY A 221 14.05 31.55 -7.14
N SER A 222 13.00 32.00 -7.85
CA SER A 222 11.67 31.39 -7.76
C SER A 222 11.58 30.06 -8.50
N ILE A 223 10.57 29.26 -8.17
CA ILE A 223 10.19 28.01 -8.86
C ILE A 223 8.72 28.12 -9.19
N HIS A 224 8.37 27.94 -10.46
CA HIS A 224 6.98 27.94 -10.93
C HIS A 224 6.51 26.51 -11.19
N ASP A 225 5.94 25.87 -10.18
CA ASP A 225 5.56 24.45 -10.20
C ASP A 225 4.05 24.21 -10.26
N ASP A 226 3.35 24.93 -11.13
CA ASP A 226 1.89 24.82 -11.31
C ASP A 226 1.42 23.38 -11.57
N TYR A 227 2.25 22.56 -12.24
CA TYR A 227 1.97 21.13 -12.44
C TYR A 227 1.83 20.34 -11.14
N ARG A 228 2.59 20.70 -10.09
CA ARG A 228 2.52 20.06 -8.77
C ARG A 228 1.29 20.52 -8.02
N ILE A 229 0.97 21.81 -8.12
CA ILE A 229 -0.28 22.35 -7.56
C ILE A 229 -1.49 21.67 -8.21
N ASP A 230 -1.49 21.52 -9.54
CA ASP A 230 -2.54 20.83 -10.29
C ASP A 230 -2.66 19.36 -9.88
N TYR A 231 -1.53 18.66 -9.71
CA TYR A 231 -1.48 17.29 -9.21
C TYR A 231 -2.17 17.15 -7.85
N HIS A 232 -1.76 17.97 -6.86
CA HIS A 232 -2.35 17.91 -5.53
C HIS A 232 -3.82 18.31 -5.54
N ARG A 233 -4.19 19.35 -6.29
CA ARG A 233 -5.59 19.80 -6.39
C ARG A 233 -6.49 18.67 -6.87
N ALA A 234 -6.07 17.92 -7.88
CA ALA A 234 -6.85 16.81 -8.41
C ALA A 234 -7.03 15.68 -7.37
N HIS A 235 -5.95 15.28 -6.67
CA HIS A 235 -6.02 14.23 -5.64
C HIS A 235 -6.82 14.67 -4.41
N ILE A 236 -6.70 15.92 -3.99
CA ILE A 236 -7.48 16.49 -2.87
C ILE A 236 -8.97 16.49 -3.19
N ASN A 237 -9.36 16.81 -4.42
CA ASN A 237 -10.77 16.73 -4.83
C ASN A 237 -11.27 15.28 -4.78
N SER A 238 -10.50 14.31 -5.26
CA SER A 238 -10.87 12.89 -5.17
C SER A 238 -10.94 12.37 -3.72
N MET A 239 -10.08 12.86 -2.82
CA MET A 239 -10.21 12.58 -1.38
C MET A 239 -11.49 13.19 -0.79
N ALA A 240 -11.85 14.41 -1.20
CA ALA A 240 -13.09 15.05 -0.76
C ALA A 240 -14.33 14.28 -1.24
N ASP A 241 -14.31 13.77 -2.47
CA ASP A 241 -15.39 12.92 -3.01
C ASP A 241 -15.50 11.59 -2.23
N ALA A 242 -14.36 10.94 -1.90
CA ALA A 242 -14.36 9.74 -1.07
C ALA A 242 -14.93 9.99 0.34
N ILE A 243 -14.57 11.11 0.97
CA ILE A 243 -15.14 11.54 2.27
C ILE A 243 -16.65 11.76 2.15
N ALA A 244 -17.10 12.43 1.07
CA ALA A 244 -18.52 12.65 0.82
C ALA A 244 -19.31 11.34 0.62
N ASN A 245 -18.63 10.28 0.14
CA ASN A 245 -19.18 8.93 -0.01
C ASN A 245 -19.12 8.09 1.29
N GLY A 246 -18.55 8.62 2.37
CA GLY A 246 -18.59 8.01 3.71
C GLY A 246 -17.25 7.43 4.19
N VAL A 247 -16.16 7.62 3.46
CA VAL A 247 -14.82 7.21 3.91
C VAL A 247 -14.35 8.07 5.08
N ASP A 248 -13.93 7.43 6.18
CA ASP A 248 -13.30 8.10 7.32
C ASP A 248 -11.80 8.36 7.04
N LEU A 249 -11.52 9.38 6.23
CA LEU A 249 -10.16 9.83 5.93
C LEU A 249 -9.74 10.94 6.91
N ILE A 250 -8.83 10.61 7.83
CA ILE A 250 -8.47 11.46 8.97
C ILE A 250 -7.21 12.30 8.76
N GLY A 251 -6.47 12.09 7.66
CA GLY A 251 -5.26 12.85 7.38
C GLY A 251 -4.68 12.66 5.99
N TYR A 252 -3.90 13.66 5.58
CA TYR A 252 -3.15 13.70 4.32
C TYR A 252 -1.79 14.36 4.57
N THR A 253 -0.70 13.68 4.21
CA THR A 253 0.65 14.25 4.20
C THR A 253 1.30 14.10 2.82
N THR A 254 2.02 15.15 2.42
CA THR A 254 2.71 15.30 1.12
C THR A 254 4.21 15.26 1.28
#